data_AF-A0A6A4JYH3-F1
#
_entry.id   AF-A0A6A4JYH3-F1
#
_cell.length_a   1.000
_cell.length_b   1.000
_cell.length_c   1.000
_cell.angle_alpha   90.00
_cell.angle_beta   90.00
_cell.angle_gamma   90.00
#
_symmetry.space_group_name_H-M   'P 1'
#
loop_
_entity.id
_entity.type
_entity.pdbx_description
1 polymer ?
#
loop_
_entity_poly.entity_id
_entity_poly.type
_entity_poly.pdbx_seq_one_letter_code
_entity_poly.pdbx_strand_id
1 'polypeptide(L)'
;MLQCVKDISESAKEIRSYTLKGCWKKLLPLSPVDMEEPPVTVQEQVGKIVSVAHAIGGDGFTNLTCEEVMTELIESIDEGLDEEELAELLKSPHDLPDGEEVPPEPTNTFMNLKAVTQLLEKKDELVKMVESDHDVDRRVQFRQGLEGLAAPYADLQRKLREEAKQKKITSFFKTSYNFHLLTYICTYY
;
A
#
# COMPACT_ATOMS: atom_id res chain seq x y z
N MET A 1 18.07 32.98 -25.42
CA MET A 1 17.76 32.31 -24.15
C MET A 1 16.85 33.18 -23.27
N LEU A 2 17.22 34.44 -22.98
CA LEU A 2 16.39 35.36 -22.18
C LEU A 2 14.98 35.64 -22.73
N GLN A 3 14.80 35.71 -24.05
CA GLN A 3 13.49 35.97 -24.65
C GLN A 3 12.53 34.79 -24.46
N CYS A 4 12.99 33.55 -24.71
CA CYS A 4 12.20 32.34 -24.49
C CYS A 4 11.69 32.22 -23.04
N VAL A 5 12.53 32.52 -22.05
CA VAL A 5 12.12 32.52 -20.63
C VAL A 5 11.06 33.58 -20.35
N LYS A 6 11.17 34.77 -20.95
CA LYS A 6 10.14 35.81 -20.84
C LYS A 6 8.83 35.40 -21.49
N ASP A 7 8.89 34.85 -22.70
CA ASP A 7 7.71 34.42 -23.45
C ASP A 7 6.95 33.31 -22.70
N ILE A 8 7.67 32.37 -22.08
CA ILE A 8 7.08 31.33 -21.21
C ILE A 8 6.45 31.97 -19.97
N SER A 9 7.14 32.90 -19.31
CA SER A 9 6.62 33.58 -18.11
C SER A 9 5.37 34.40 -18.40
N GLU A 10 5.33 35.11 -19.53
CA GLU A 10 4.17 35.88 -19.97
C GLU A 10 3.01 34.95 -20.33
N SER A 11 3.28 33.89 -21.09
CA SER A 11 2.27 32.88 -21.44
C SER A 11 1.67 32.18 -20.20
N ALA A 12 2.48 31.93 -19.17
CA ALA A 12 2.02 31.33 -17.92
C ALA A 12 0.98 32.21 -17.20
N LYS A 13 1.12 33.54 -17.29
CA LYS A 13 0.16 34.50 -16.70
C LYS A 13 -1.16 34.56 -17.47
N GLU A 14 -1.16 34.17 -18.74
CA GLU A 14 -2.37 34.14 -19.58
C GLU A 14 -3.21 32.87 -19.38
N ILE A 15 -2.69 31.88 -18.65
CA ILE A 15 -3.42 30.64 -18.36
C ILE A 15 -4.63 30.98 -17.48
N ARG A 16 -5.81 30.85 -18.06
CA ARG A 16 -7.07 31.12 -17.35
C ARG A 16 -7.38 30.02 -16.34
N SER A 17 -8.04 30.39 -15.26
CA SER A 17 -8.47 29.47 -14.21
C SER A 17 -9.30 28.29 -14.73
N TYR A 18 -10.18 28.51 -15.71
CA TYR A 18 -10.97 27.43 -16.32
C TYR A 18 -10.09 26.39 -17.03
N THR A 19 -8.98 26.81 -17.64
CA THR A 19 -8.04 25.91 -18.33
C THR A 19 -7.30 25.07 -17.31
N LEU A 20 -6.78 25.69 -16.24
CA LEU A 20 -6.16 24.97 -15.12
C LEU A 20 -7.12 23.96 -14.51
N LYS A 21 -8.35 24.39 -14.20
CA LYS A 21 -9.41 23.53 -13.67
C LYS A 21 -9.69 22.33 -14.57
N GLY A 22 -9.80 22.55 -15.88
CA GLY A 22 -10.03 21.48 -16.85
C GLY A 22 -8.87 20.49 -16.95
N CYS A 23 -7.63 20.96 -16.86
CA CYS A 23 -6.43 20.09 -16.82
C CYS A 23 -6.37 19.29 -15.53
N TRP A 24 -6.54 19.94 -14.38
CA TRP A 24 -6.53 19.28 -13.07
C TRP A 24 -7.66 18.27 -12.91
N LYS A 25 -8.85 18.52 -13.46
CA LYS A 25 -9.97 17.57 -13.44
C LYS A 25 -9.65 16.24 -14.12
N LYS A 26 -8.78 16.23 -15.13
CA LYS A 26 -8.36 14.99 -15.82
C LYS A 26 -7.34 14.20 -15.00
N LEU A 27 -6.51 14.88 -14.22
CA LEU A 27 -5.46 14.27 -13.40
C LEU A 27 -5.97 13.87 -12.01
N LEU A 28 -6.89 14.67 -11.45
CA LEU A 28 -7.58 14.47 -10.18
C LEU A 28 -9.10 14.56 -10.41
N PRO A 29 -9.76 13.46 -10.78
CA PRO A 29 -11.20 13.44 -11.04
C PRO A 29 -12.06 13.75 -9.81
N LEU A 30 -11.51 13.62 -8.61
CA LEU A 30 -12.16 13.94 -7.33
C LEU A 30 -11.79 15.36 -6.82
N SER A 31 -11.19 16.20 -7.68
CA SER A 31 -10.75 17.53 -7.27
C SER A 31 -11.93 18.37 -6.75
N PRO A 32 -11.77 19.11 -5.63
CA PRO A 32 -12.80 20.02 -5.09
C PRO A 32 -13.20 21.16 -6.05
N VAL A 33 -12.59 21.23 -7.23
CA VAL A 33 -12.81 22.23 -8.28
C VAL A 33 -14.26 22.30 -8.78
N ASP A 34 -15.06 21.24 -8.59
CA ASP A 34 -16.49 21.21 -8.91
C ASP A 34 -17.40 21.67 -7.75
N MET A 35 -16.86 21.99 -6.56
CA MET A 35 -17.64 22.51 -5.45
C MET A 35 -17.95 23.99 -5.71
N GLU A 36 -19.24 24.34 -5.85
CA GLU A 36 -19.71 25.74 -5.88
C GLU A 36 -19.49 26.47 -4.54
N GLU A 37 -19.01 25.76 -3.53
CA GLU A 37 -18.68 26.33 -2.23
C GLU A 37 -17.44 27.22 -2.35
N PRO A 38 -17.43 28.39 -1.67
CA PRO A 38 -16.24 29.21 -1.63
C PRO A 38 -15.06 28.36 -1.13
N PRO A 39 -13.86 28.50 -1.72
CA PRO A 39 -12.72 27.73 -1.28
C PRO A 39 -12.53 27.97 0.21
N VAL A 40 -12.74 26.91 1.00
CA VAL A 40 -12.45 26.94 2.42
C VAL A 40 -10.99 27.36 2.55
N THR A 41 -10.74 28.43 3.30
CA THR A 41 -9.39 28.95 3.41
C THR A 41 -8.50 27.89 4.06
N VAL A 42 -7.22 27.86 3.71
CA VAL A 42 -6.24 26.94 4.31
C VAL A 42 -6.28 27.07 5.83
N GLN A 43 -6.45 28.30 6.33
CA GLN A 43 -6.58 28.62 7.75
C GLN A 43 -7.81 27.93 8.40
N GLU A 44 -8.96 27.91 7.72
CA GLU A 44 -10.15 27.25 8.23
C GLU A 44 -10.01 25.72 8.21
N GLN A 45 -9.33 25.16 7.20
CA GLN A 45 -9.01 23.73 7.17
C GLN A 45 -8.04 23.33 8.29
N VAL A 46 -6.98 24.11 8.51
CA VAL A 46 -6.03 23.88 9.59
C VAL A 46 -6.72 23.94 10.95
N GLY A 47 -7.63 24.90 11.14
CA GLY A 47 -8.43 24.96 12.37
C GLY A 47 -9.26 23.69 12.62
N LYS A 48 -9.85 23.10 11.57
CA LYS A 48 -10.58 21.83 11.66
C LYS A 48 -9.65 20.66 12.01
N ILE A 49 -8.47 20.60 11.39
CA ILE A 49 -7.46 19.56 11.65
C ILE A 49 -7.01 19.61 13.10
N VAL A 50 -6.63 20.79 13.61
CA VAL A 50 -6.21 20.98 15.00
C VAL A 50 -7.35 20.63 15.97
N SER A 51 -8.58 21.04 15.65
CA SER A 51 -9.74 20.68 16.47
C SER A 51 -9.97 19.16 16.55
N VAL A 52 -9.76 18.43 15.46
CA VAL A 52 -9.88 16.97 15.44
C VAL A 52 -8.73 16.33 16.22
N ALA A 53 -7.50 16.80 16.03
CA ALA A 53 -6.34 16.31 16.79
C ALA A 53 -6.54 16.48 18.30
N HIS A 54 -6.99 17.66 18.75
CA HIS A 54 -7.35 17.91 20.14
C HIS A 54 -8.45 16.98 20.66
N ALA A 55 -9.46 16.70 19.83
CA ALA A 55 -10.56 15.82 20.23
C ALA A 55 -10.14 14.34 20.35
N ILE A 56 -9.18 13.89 19.53
CA ILE A 56 -8.57 12.55 19.63
C ILE A 56 -7.73 12.46 20.91
N GLY A 57 -6.98 13.52 21.23
CA GLY A 57 -6.11 13.59 22.39
C GLY A 57 -4.88 12.68 22.28
N GLY A 58 -4.01 12.72 23.29
CA GLY A 58 -2.73 12.02 23.28
C GLY A 58 -1.54 12.97 23.30
N ASP A 59 -0.36 12.41 23.55
CA ASP A 59 0.88 13.17 23.55
C ASP A 59 1.17 13.71 22.15
N GLY A 60 1.59 14.96 22.04
CA GLY A 60 1.74 15.67 20.76
C GLY A 60 0.45 16.24 20.18
N PHE A 61 -0.68 15.51 20.20
CA PHE A 61 -1.94 16.01 19.61
C PHE A 61 -2.59 17.13 20.42
N THR A 62 -2.47 17.10 21.75
CA THR A 62 -3.09 18.10 22.64
C THR A 62 -2.37 19.46 22.59
N ASN A 63 -1.12 19.47 22.13
CA ASN A 63 -0.29 20.67 22.06
C ASN A 63 -0.20 21.24 20.64
N LEU A 64 -0.82 20.56 19.65
CA LEU A 64 -0.72 20.91 18.24
C LEU A 64 -1.40 22.27 17.98
N THR A 65 -0.64 23.22 17.45
CA THR A 65 -1.15 24.56 17.15
C THR A 65 -1.43 24.75 15.66
N CYS A 66 -2.34 25.66 15.34
CA CYS A 66 -2.58 26.04 13.95
C CYS A 66 -1.31 26.64 13.30
N GLU A 67 -0.47 27.30 14.07
CA GLU A 67 0.78 27.90 13.58
C GLU A 67 1.78 26.83 13.18
N GLU A 68 2.00 25.80 14.01
CA GLU A 68 2.88 24.67 13.68
C GLU A 68 2.44 23.97 12.40
N VAL A 69 1.14 23.67 12.27
CA VAL A 69 0.59 23.03 11.07
C VAL A 69 0.71 23.93 9.85
N MET A 70 0.47 25.24 9.98
CA MET A 70 0.61 26.19 8.88
C MET A 70 2.07 26.32 8.42
N THR A 71 3.01 26.41 9.36
CA THR A 71 4.44 26.54 9.09
C THR A 71 4.95 25.29 8.39
N GLU A 72 4.64 24.09 8.90
CA GLU A 72 5.04 22.84 8.26
C GLU A 72 4.43 22.67 6.85
N LEU A 73 3.16 23.03 6.67
CA LEU A 73 2.49 22.98 5.37
C LEU A 73 3.04 24.01 4.37
N ILE A 74 3.50 25.17 4.82
CA ILE A 74 3.97 26.24 3.93
C ILE A 74 5.45 26.05 3.62
N GLU A 75 6.28 25.74 4.62
CA GLU A 75 7.72 25.54 4.45
C GLU A 75 8.00 24.33 3.55
N SER A 76 7.23 23.23 3.70
CA SER A 76 7.33 22.07 2.81
C SER A 76 6.88 22.33 1.37
N ILE A 77 6.08 23.38 1.12
CA ILE A 77 5.65 23.76 -0.24
C ILE A 77 6.67 24.71 -0.89
N ASP A 78 7.31 25.59 -0.12
CA ASP A 78 8.23 26.61 -0.63
C ASP A 78 9.61 26.03 -0.99
N GLU A 79 10.02 24.93 -0.35
CA GLU A 79 11.23 24.20 -0.73
C GLU A 79 11.10 23.51 -2.10
N GLY A 80 9.87 23.35 -2.60
CA GLY A 80 9.59 22.61 -3.83
C GLY A 80 10.01 21.14 -3.69
N LEU A 81 9.70 20.34 -4.70
CA LEU A 81 10.35 19.03 -4.83
C LEU A 81 11.64 19.26 -5.60
N ASP A 82 12.75 18.75 -5.08
CA ASP A 82 13.97 18.69 -5.86
C ASP A 82 13.86 17.62 -6.99
N GLU A 83 14.85 17.59 -7.88
CA GLU A 83 14.82 16.70 -9.05
C GLU A 83 14.86 15.21 -8.63
N GLU A 84 15.47 14.91 -7.49
CA GLU A 84 15.57 13.56 -6.93
C GLU A 84 14.25 13.12 -6.31
N GLU A 85 13.61 13.98 -5.52
CA GLU A 85 12.28 13.76 -4.93
C GLU A 85 11.19 13.62 -6.01
N LEU A 86 11.27 14.44 -7.07
CA LEU A 86 10.38 14.33 -8.21
C LEU A 86 10.60 13.01 -8.97
N ALA A 87 11.85 12.59 -9.15
CA ALA A 87 12.18 11.31 -9.76
C ALA A 87 11.69 10.14 -8.91
N GLU A 88 11.77 10.23 -7.58
CA GLU A 88 11.25 9.21 -6.65
C GLU A 88 9.73 9.04 -6.77
N LEU A 89 8.98 10.14 -6.85
CA LEU A 89 7.52 10.09 -7.03
C LEU A 89 7.10 9.52 -8.40
N LEU A 90 7.97 9.66 -9.40
CA LEU A 90 7.77 9.12 -10.74
C LEU A 90 8.24 7.67 -10.89
N LYS A 91 8.97 7.11 -9.90
CA LYS A 91 9.28 5.68 -9.88
C LYS A 91 7.97 4.92 -9.72
N SER A 92 7.56 4.25 -10.80
CA SER A 92 6.52 3.24 -10.69
C SER A 92 7.01 2.16 -9.72
N PRO A 93 6.14 1.42 -9.03
CA PRO A 93 6.56 0.24 -8.25
C PRO A 93 7.26 -0.85 -9.09
N HIS A 94 7.42 -0.64 -10.40
CA HIS A 94 8.17 -1.49 -11.32
C HIS A 94 9.56 -0.96 -11.73
N ASP A 95 9.95 0.26 -11.34
CA ASP A 95 11.22 0.90 -11.78
C ASP A 95 12.24 1.05 -10.64
N LEU A 96 12.37 0.04 -9.78
CA LEU A 96 13.54 -0.04 -8.89
C LEU A 96 14.73 -0.60 -9.67
N PRO A 97 15.89 0.08 -9.66
CA PRO A 97 17.10 -0.44 -10.30
C PRO A 97 17.55 -1.73 -9.59
N ASP A 98 17.82 -2.73 -10.42
CA ASP A 98 18.37 -4.03 -10.03
C ASP A 98 19.80 -3.81 -9.51
N GLY A 99 20.02 -4.07 -8.21
CA GLY A 99 21.36 -4.28 -7.65
C GLY A 99 21.91 -3.19 -6.73
N GLU A 100 21.57 -3.26 -5.45
CA GLU A 100 22.56 -3.60 -4.42
C GLU A 100 21.89 -4.58 -3.44
N GLU A 101 22.39 -5.81 -3.39
CA GLU A 101 21.95 -6.82 -2.43
C GLU A 101 22.38 -6.39 -1.01
N VAL A 102 21.61 -5.49 -0.40
CA VAL A 102 21.41 -5.57 1.04
C VAL A 102 20.66 -6.87 1.26
N PRO A 103 21.18 -7.85 2.02
CA PRO A 103 20.43 -9.06 2.34
C PRO A 103 19.11 -8.58 2.93
N PRO A 104 17.95 -8.84 2.30
CA PRO A 104 16.70 -8.43 2.88
C PRO A 104 16.65 -9.12 4.22
N GLU A 105 16.62 -8.34 5.31
CA GLU A 105 16.01 -8.85 6.53
C GLU A 105 14.67 -9.46 6.09
N PRO A 106 14.35 -10.70 6.49
CA PRO A 106 13.12 -11.35 6.06
C PRO A 106 11.94 -10.61 6.68
N THR A 107 11.58 -9.47 6.09
CA THR A 107 10.27 -8.87 6.19
C THR A 107 9.37 -9.90 5.55
N ASN A 108 8.72 -10.68 6.40
CA ASN A 108 7.75 -11.69 6.03
C ASN A 108 6.51 -10.98 5.46
N THR A 109 6.66 -10.35 4.29
CA THR A 109 5.63 -9.63 3.54
C THR A 109 4.66 -10.59 2.85
N PHE A 110 4.93 -11.90 2.90
CA PHE A 110 3.99 -12.93 2.49
C PHE A 110 3.08 -13.35 3.66
N MET A 111 1.75 -13.33 3.43
CA MET A 111 0.82 -13.99 4.34
C MET A 111 1.14 -15.49 4.41
N ASN A 112 1.61 -15.95 5.57
CA ASN A 112 1.86 -17.37 5.80
C ASN A 112 0.54 -18.15 6.00
N LEU A 113 0.60 -19.48 5.93
CA LEU A 113 -0.58 -20.36 6.02
C LEU A 113 -1.41 -20.12 7.28
N LYS A 114 -0.77 -19.79 8.41
CA LYS A 114 -1.47 -19.49 9.67
C LYS A 114 -2.28 -18.20 9.53
N ALA A 115 -1.68 -17.13 9.01
CA ALA A 115 -2.35 -15.84 8.82
C ALA A 115 -3.54 -15.96 7.85
N VAL A 116 -3.37 -16.64 6.72
CA VAL A 116 -4.46 -16.85 5.74
C VAL A 116 -5.59 -17.68 6.34
N THR A 117 -5.25 -18.72 7.13
CA THR A 117 -6.26 -19.56 7.79
C THR A 117 -7.07 -18.76 8.80
N GLN A 118 -6.42 -17.95 9.65
CA GLN A 118 -7.10 -17.08 10.61
C GLN A 118 -8.01 -16.05 9.93
N LEU A 119 -7.59 -15.50 8.79
CA LEU A 119 -8.42 -14.58 8.00
C LEU A 119 -9.71 -15.25 7.53
N LEU A 120 -9.61 -16.46 6.97
CA LEU A 120 -10.78 -17.21 6.48
C LEU A 120 -11.71 -17.65 7.61
N GLU A 121 -11.17 -17.99 8.79
CA GLU A 121 -11.96 -18.28 9.99
C GLU A 121 -12.75 -17.04 10.45
N LYS A 122 -12.10 -15.87 10.52
CA LYS A 122 -12.77 -14.60 10.86
C LYS A 122 -13.84 -14.21 9.85
N LYS A 123 -13.62 -14.49 8.56
CA LYS A 123 -14.65 -14.31 7.53
C LYS A 123 -15.89 -15.15 7.84
N ASP A 124 -15.72 -16.41 8.23
CA ASP A 124 -16.85 -17.29 8.59
C ASP A 124 -17.58 -16.80 9.86
N GLU A 125 -16.85 -16.25 10.83
CA GLU A 125 -17.46 -15.62 12.01
C GLU A 125 -18.31 -14.40 11.63
N LEU A 126 -17.80 -13.51 10.77
CA LEU A 126 -18.56 -12.35 10.30
C LEU A 126 -19.80 -12.75 9.51
N VAL A 127 -19.72 -13.78 8.67
CA VAL A 127 -20.90 -14.31 7.96
C VAL A 127 -21.96 -14.81 8.93
N LYS A 128 -21.58 -15.48 10.03
CA LYS A 128 -22.52 -15.94 11.07
C LYS A 128 -23.16 -14.78 11.82
N MET A 129 -22.42 -13.72 12.10
CA MET A 129 -22.94 -12.55 12.81
C MET A 129 -24.09 -11.86 12.08
N VAL A 130 -24.08 -11.88 10.74
CA VAL A 130 -25.14 -11.27 9.93
C VAL A 130 -26.33 -12.21 9.66
N GLU A 131 -26.32 -13.45 10.14
CA GLU A 131 -27.44 -14.39 9.91
C GLU A 131 -28.74 -13.98 10.62
N SER A 132 -28.61 -13.26 11.73
CA SER A 132 -29.72 -12.68 12.49
C SER A 132 -30.29 -11.39 11.87
N ASP A 133 -29.67 -10.87 10.80
CA ASP A 133 -30.21 -9.73 10.08
C ASP A 133 -31.55 -10.10 9.42
N HIS A 134 -32.59 -9.33 9.76
CA HIS A 134 -33.94 -9.52 9.25
C HIS A 134 -34.09 -9.00 7.82
N ASP A 135 -33.18 -8.12 7.39
CA ASP A 135 -33.08 -7.65 6.01
C ASP A 135 -32.30 -8.69 5.18
N VAL A 136 -33.06 -9.51 4.45
CA VAL A 136 -32.49 -10.60 3.65
C VAL A 136 -31.60 -10.07 2.53
N ASP A 137 -31.98 -8.98 1.88
CA ASP A 137 -31.24 -8.44 0.73
C ASP A 137 -29.90 -7.89 1.17
N ARG A 138 -29.88 -7.08 2.25
CA ARG A 138 -28.62 -6.58 2.82
C ARG A 138 -27.72 -7.71 3.30
N ARG A 139 -28.28 -8.72 3.97
CA ARG A 139 -27.52 -9.89 4.42
C ARG A 139 -26.89 -10.67 3.26
N VAL A 140 -27.64 -10.87 2.19
CA VAL A 140 -27.16 -11.58 0.99
C VAL A 140 -26.06 -10.77 0.30
N GLN A 141 -26.25 -9.46 0.14
CA GLN A 141 -25.22 -8.56 -0.42
C GLN A 141 -23.93 -8.59 0.38
N PHE A 142 -24.01 -8.50 1.72
CA PHE A 142 -22.84 -8.61 2.59
C PHE A 142 -22.12 -9.95 2.42
N ARG A 143 -22.86 -11.06 2.45
CA ARG A 143 -22.29 -12.42 2.31
C ARG A 143 -21.57 -12.57 0.98
N GLN A 144 -22.22 -12.21 -0.13
CA GLN A 144 -21.64 -12.32 -1.46
C GLN A 144 -20.41 -11.42 -1.65
N GLY A 145 -20.48 -10.18 -1.15
CA GLY A 145 -19.33 -9.26 -1.20
C GLY A 145 -18.14 -9.80 -0.43
N LEU A 146 -18.37 -10.30 0.80
CA LEU A 146 -17.33 -10.86 1.64
C LEU A 146 -16.75 -12.17 1.06
N GLU A 147 -17.58 -13.02 0.47
CA GLU A 147 -17.13 -14.23 -0.25
C GLU A 147 -16.25 -13.86 -1.46
N GLY A 148 -16.64 -12.85 -2.23
CA GLY A 148 -15.85 -12.34 -3.35
C GLY A 148 -14.48 -11.83 -2.92
N LEU A 149 -14.42 -11.06 -1.83
CA LEU A 149 -13.16 -10.56 -1.26
C LEU A 149 -12.29 -11.70 -0.69
N ALA A 150 -12.90 -12.76 -0.17
CA ALA A 150 -12.16 -13.88 0.43
C ALA A 150 -11.67 -14.93 -0.58
N ALA A 151 -12.23 -14.99 -1.79
CA ALA A 151 -11.91 -16.01 -2.78
C ALA A 151 -10.39 -16.09 -3.13
N PRO A 152 -9.66 -14.98 -3.35
CA PRO A 152 -8.22 -15.04 -3.59
C PRO A 152 -7.43 -15.65 -2.43
N TYR A 153 -7.89 -15.44 -1.19
CA TYR A 153 -7.25 -16.00 0.00
C TYR A 153 -7.51 -17.49 0.17
N ALA A 154 -8.69 -17.98 -0.26
CA ALA A 154 -8.96 -19.42 -0.31
C ALA A 154 -8.01 -20.13 -1.30
N ASP A 155 -7.77 -19.52 -2.46
CA ASP A 155 -6.80 -20.02 -3.44
C ASP A 155 -5.36 -19.97 -2.91
N LEU A 156 -4.99 -18.89 -2.21
CA LEU A 156 -3.69 -18.78 -1.55
C LEU A 156 -3.50 -19.86 -0.47
N GLN A 157 -4.52 -20.13 0.34
CA GLN A 157 -4.47 -21.19 1.36
C GLN A 157 -4.24 -22.56 0.71
N ARG A 158 -4.90 -22.83 -0.42
CA ARG A 158 -4.71 -24.09 -1.18
C ARG A 158 -3.26 -24.23 -1.65
N LYS A 159 -2.70 -23.20 -2.29
CA LYS A 159 -1.30 -23.19 -2.76
C LYS A 159 -0.31 -23.43 -1.62
N LEU A 160 -0.45 -22.70 -0.51
CA LEU A 160 0.42 -22.85 0.66
C LEU A 160 0.35 -24.25 1.27
N ARG A 161 -0.82 -24.90 1.25
CA ARG A 161 -0.97 -26.30 1.68
C ARG A 161 -0.33 -27.29 0.72
N GLU A 162 -0.35 -27.01 -0.58
CA GLU A 162 0.30 -27.84 -1.60
C GLU A 162 1.82 -27.72 -1.50
N GLU A 163 2.35 -26.51 -1.36
CA GLU A 163 3.77 -26.25 -1.11
C GLU A 163 4.27 -26.93 0.16
N ALA A 164 3.48 -26.88 1.25
CA ALA A 164 3.82 -27.58 2.48
C ALA A 164 3.88 -29.11 2.33
N LYS A 165 3.13 -29.68 1.38
CA LYS A 165 3.16 -31.11 1.05
C LYS A 165 4.29 -31.47 0.08
N GLN A 166 4.88 -30.49 -0.60
CA GLN A 166 5.97 -30.74 -1.53
C GLN A 166 7.19 -31.26 -0.77
N LYS A 167 7.60 -32.48 -1.11
CA LYS A 167 8.81 -33.07 -0.54
C LYS A 167 10.01 -32.24 -0.97
N LYS A 168 10.80 -31.76 -0.01
CA LYS A 168 12.09 -31.13 -0.30
C LYS A 168 12.94 -32.13 -1.10
N ILE A 169 13.63 -31.65 -2.13
CA ILE A 169 14.54 -32.46 -2.96
C ILE A 169 15.52 -33.26 -2.09
N THR A 170 15.95 -32.70 -0.95
CA THR A 170 16.81 -33.35 0.05
C THR A 170 16.27 -34.65 0.64
N SER A 171 14.96 -34.90 0.57
CA SER A 171 14.35 -36.17 0.99
C SER A 171 14.68 -37.34 0.04
N PHE A 172 15.00 -37.05 -1.23
CA PHE A 172 15.43 -38.08 -2.19
C PHE A 172 16.91 -38.48 -1.98
N PHE A 173 17.72 -37.57 -1.44
CA PHE A 173 19.15 -37.82 -1.21
C PHE A 173 19.46 -38.59 0.08
N LYS A 174 18.47 -38.86 0.94
CA LYS A 174 18.67 -39.63 2.20
C LYS A 174 18.75 -41.15 2.02
N THR A 175 18.56 -41.69 0.82
CA THR A 175 18.48 -43.15 0.60
C THR A 175 19.79 -43.76 0.07
N SER A 176 20.93 -43.07 0.11
CA SER A 176 22.21 -43.66 -0.30
C SER A 176 23.26 -43.64 0.81
N TYR A 177 22.96 -44.31 1.92
CA TYR A 177 24.00 -44.85 2.79
C TYR A 177 23.75 -46.34 2.99
N ASN A 178 24.13 -47.12 1.98
CA ASN A 178 24.41 -48.54 2.12
C ASN A 178 25.85 -48.80 1.68
N PHE A 179 26.81 -48.12 2.32
CA PHE A 179 28.22 -48.48 2.25
C PHE A 179 28.48 -49.64 3.23
N HIS A 180 27.99 -50.84 2.89
CA HIS A 180 28.40 -52.06 3.58
C HIS A 180 28.93 -53.15 2.64
N LEU A 181 29.34 -52.80 1.42
CA LEU A 181 29.91 -53.74 0.46
C LEU A 181 31.23 -53.29 -0.19
N LEU A 182 31.97 -52.36 0.43
CA LEU A 182 33.32 -51.97 -0.04
C LEU A 182 34.42 -52.17 1.01
N THR A 183 34.30 -53.18 1.86
CA THR A 183 35.41 -53.67 2.70
C THR A 183 35.90 -55.07 2.32
N TYR A 184 35.45 -55.65 1.20
CA TYR A 184 35.83 -57.02 0.80
C TYR A 184 36.71 -57.16 -0.44
N ILE A 185 37.23 -56.06 -1.04
CA ILE A 185 38.07 -56.13 -2.26
C ILE A 185 39.45 -55.47 -2.07
N CYS A 186 39.99 -55.40 -0.84
CA CYS A 186 41.36 -54.93 -0.59
C CYS A 186 42.19 -55.86 0.32
N THR A 187 41.98 -57.19 0.25
CA THR A 187 42.86 -58.16 0.93
C THR A 187 43.45 -59.26 0.05
N TYR A 188 43.39 -59.15 -1.28
CA TYR A 188 44.20 -60.00 -2.17
C TYR A 188 44.59 -59.23 -3.43
N TYR A 189 45.76 -58.58 -3.41
CA TYR A 189 46.86 -58.68 -4.38
C TYR A 189 48.03 -57.80 -3.92
#